data_AF-A0A522WIS4-F1
#
_entry.id   AF-A0A522WIS4-F1
#
_cell.length_a   1.000
_cell.length_b   1.000
_cell.length_c   1.000
_cell.angle_alpha   90.00
_cell.angle_beta   90.00
_cell.angle_gamma   90.00
#
_symmetry.space_group_name_H-M   'P 1'
#
loop_
_entity.id
_entity.type
_entity.pdbx_description
1 polymer ?
#
loop_
_entity_poly.entity_id
_entity_poly.type
_entity_poly.pdbx_seq_one_letter_code
_entity_poly.pdbx_strand_id
1 'polypeptide(L)'
;MLTKRLGSWLLECLPTGILWAVMVLVGGIIALQIGIHHGRALERADIIEETAALNAAIKGLEAEAQRLKTERTVAGIIECESGGNHEGTWGDNGRSYGWLQFKRTTFDEFAGRMGFSKADWKNKYDQVAVALWGIDNGYGPAWSCYEKAGARG
;
A
#
# COMPACT_ATOMS: atom_id res chain seq x y z
N MET A 1 68.31 59.05 0.27
CA MET A 1 67.51 58.54 -0.87
C MET A 1 67.07 57.07 -0.72
N LEU A 2 66.90 56.53 0.51
CA LEU A 2 66.51 55.13 0.71
C LEU A 2 65.07 54.92 1.23
N THR A 3 64.37 55.96 1.68
CA THR A 3 63.05 55.82 2.31
C THR A 3 61.87 55.79 1.34
N LYS A 4 62.08 56.17 0.06
CA LYS A 4 61.00 56.16 -0.96
C LYS A 4 60.82 54.82 -1.67
N ARG A 5 61.71 53.83 -1.47
CA ARG A 5 61.62 52.51 -2.13
C ARG A 5 60.87 51.44 -1.33
N LEU A 6 60.69 51.59 -0.02
CA LEU A 6 59.95 50.61 0.79
C LEU A 6 58.42 50.73 0.66
N GLY A 7 57.89 51.92 0.39
CA GLY A 7 56.44 52.15 0.31
C GLY A 7 55.76 51.55 -0.92
N SER A 8 56.46 51.48 -2.06
CA SER A 8 55.91 50.97 -3.33
C SER A 8 55.68 49.45 -3.29
N TRP A 9 56.58 48.72 -2.63
CA TRP A 9 56.53 47.26 -2.59
C TRP A 9 55.38 46.73 -1.72
N LEU A 10 55.08 47.43 -0.62
CA LEU A 10 53.94 47.12 0.26
C LEU A 10 52.57 47.37 -0.40
N LEU A 11 52.46 48.37 -1.28
CA LEU A 11 51.25 48.68 -2.03
C LEU A 11 51.00 47.72 -3.21
N GLU A 12 52.05 47.16 -3.80
CA GLU A 12 51.95 46.16 -4.88
C GLU A 12 51.65 44.75 -4.36
N CYS A 13 52.06 44.40 -3.12
CA CYS A 13 51.79 43.09 -2.52
C CYS A 13 50.48 43.00 -1.71
N LEU A 14 49.91 44.14 -1.28
CA LEU A 14 48.62 44.17 -0.59
C LEU A 14 47.46 43.52 -1.38
N PRO A 15 47.27 43.82 -2.68
CA PRO A 15 46.13 43.28 -3.43
C PRO A 15 46.26 41.78 -3.70
N THR A 16 47.46 41.24 -3.83
CA THR A 16 47.66 39.79 -4.01
C THR A 16 47.40 39.01 -2.72
N GLY A 17 47.83 39.53 -1.57
CA GLY A 17 47.52 38.92 -0.27
C GLY A 17 46.02 38.86 0.04
N ILE A 18 45.28 39.94 -0.26
CA ILE A 18 43.82 40.00 -0.09
C ILE A 18 43.12 39.01 -1.03
N LEU A 19 43.56 38.89 -2.29
CA LEU A 19 43.00 37.93 -3.24
C LEU A 19 43.14 36.49 -2.76
N TRP A 20 44.31 36.11 -2.25
CA TRP A 20 44.53 34.78 -1.67
C TRP A 20 43.65 34.51 -0.45
N ALA A 21 43.51 35.48 0.45
CA ALA A 21 42.64 35.37 1.61
C ALA A 21 41.17 35.15 1.19
N VAL A 22 40.69 35.90 0.19
CA VAL A 22 39.32 35.72 -0.36
C VAL A 22 39.15 34.35 -1.00
N MET A 23 40.11 33.88 -1.81
CA MET A 23 40.02 32.55 -2.44
C MET A 23 39.97 31.42 -1.42
N VAL A 24 40.76 31.50 -0.35
CA VAL A 24 40.74 30.52 0.75
C VAL A 24 39.38 30.52 1.45
N LEU A 25 38.83 31.71 1.73
CA LEU A 25 37.56 31.85 2.43
C LEU A 25 36.38 31.33 1.57
N VAL A 26 36.34 31.67 0.29
CA VAL A 26 35.34 31.15 -0.66
C VAL A 26 35.47 29.64 -0.81
N GLY A 27 36.70 29.11 -0.97
CA GLY A 27 36.94 27.68 -1.03
C GLY A 27 36.47 26.93 0.22
N GLY A 28 36.72 27.50 1.41
CA GLY A 28 36.24 26.97 2.68
C GLY A 28 34.71 26.93 2.79
N ILE A 29 34.02 27.98 2.34
CA ILE A 29 32.54 28.03 2.32
C ILE A 29 31.99 26.96 1.37
N ILE A 30 32.55 26.82 0.17
CA ILE A 30 32.10 25.80 -0.80
C ILE A 30 32.28 24.40 -0.22
N ALA A 31 33.43 24.10 0.39
CA ALA A 31 33.69 22.81 1.02
C ALA A 31 32.69 22.51 2.16
N LEU A 32 32.39 23.50 3.00
CA LEU A 32 31.39 23.37 4.07
C LEU A 32 30.00 23.07 3.49
N GLN A 33 29.58 23.79 2.45
CA GLN A 33 28.29 23.58 1.80
C GLN A 33 28.17 22.19 1.16
N ILE A 34 29.22 21.71 0.50
CA ILE A 34 29.27 20.34 -0.05
C ILE A 34 29.15 19.31 1.07
N GLY A 35 29.88 19.48 2.17
CA GLY A 35 29.80 18.58 3.34
C GLY A 35 28.38 18.52 3.92
N ILE A 36 27.72 19.67 4.10
CA ILE A 36 26.34 19.75 4.58
C ILE A 36 25.37 19.07 3.60
N HIS A 37 25.54 19.29 2.28
CA HIS A 37 24.67 18.69 1.27
C HIS A 37 24.83 17.17 1.22
N HIS A 38 26.06 16.67 1.31
CA HIS A 38 26.33 15.23 1.30
C HIS A 38 25.81 14.54 2.57
N GLY A 39 26.02 15.14 3.75
CA GLY A 39 25.48 14.61 5.01
C GLY A 39 23.95 14.50 4.98
N ARG A 40 23.26 15.53 4.50
CA ARG A 40 21.79 15.50 4.31
C ARG A 40 21.33 14.48 3.27
N ALA A 41 22.16 14.16 2.28
CA ALA A 41 21.82 13.16 1.26
C ALA A 41 21.88 11.74 1.83
N LEU A 42 22.87 11.44 2.68
CA LEU A 42 22.98 10.15 3.37
C LEU A 42 21.82 9.93 4.35
N GLU A 43 21.49 10.93 5.17
CA GLU A 43 20.36 10.86 6.11
C GLU A 43 19.01 10.64 5.38
N ARG A 44 18.81 11.30 4.23
CA ARG A 44 17.62 11.06 3.41
C ARG A 44 17.57 9.65 2.83
N ALA A 45 18.70 9.07 2.45
CA ALA A 45 18.73 7.72 1.89
C ALA A 45 18.30 6.68 2.93
N ASP A 46 18.76 6.81 4.16
CA ASP A 46 18.39 5.95 5.29
C ASP A 46 16.89 6.04 5.61
N ILE A 47 16.37 7.28 5.70
CA ILE A 47 14.92 7.52 5.89
C ILE A 47 14.09 6.94 4.74
N ILE A 48 14.57 7.02 3.49
CA ILE A 48 13.86 6.46 2.33
C ILE A 48 13.80 4.93 2.42
N GLU A 49 14.88 4.28 2.85
CA GLU A 49 14.90 2.82 3.02
C GLU A 49 13.94 2.37 4.13
N GLU A 50 14.00 3.01 5.29
CA GLU A 50 13.10 2.71 6.42
C GLU A 50 11.63 2.96 6.05
N THR A 51 11.34 4.08 5.39
CA THR A 51 9.96 4.38 4.94
C THR A 51 9.48 3.41 3.88
N ALA A 52 10.35 2.92 2.98
CA ALA A 52 9.98 1.90 2.01
C ALA A 52 9.61 0.56 2.71
N ALA A 53 10.40 0.15 3.70
CA ALA A 53 10.11 -1.04 4.50
C ALA A 53 8.81 -0.89 5.29
N LEU A 54 8.58 0.27 5.92
CA LEU A 54 7.36 0.56 6.65
C LEU A 54 6.12 0.55 5.74
N ASN A 55 6.21 1.17 4.56
CA ASN A 55 5.11 1.18 3.59
C ASN A 55 4.78 -0.22 3.07
N ALA A 56 5.79 -1.07 2.88
CA ALA A 56 5.57 -2.47 2.54
C ALA A 56 4.84 -3.23 3.66
N ALA A 57 5.18 -2.98 4.92
CA ALA A 57 4.50 -3.56 6.06
C ALA A 57 3.04 -3.09 6.18
N ILE A 58 2.79 -1.78 6.02
CA ILE A 58 1.42 -1.21 6.03
C ILE A 58 0.58 -1.86 4.93
N LYS A 59 1.11 -1.98 3.72
CA LYS A 59 0.41 -2.65 2.61
C LYS A 59 0.05 -4.10 2.95
N GLY A 60 0.93 -4.81 3.65
CA GLY A 60 0.65 -6.16 4.16
C GLY A 60 -0.50 -6.18 5.15
N LEU A 61 -0.49 -5.26 6.13
CA LEU A 61 -1.56 -5.10 7.11
C LEU A 61 -2.90 -4.70 6.47
N GLU A 62 -2.88 -3.82 5.46
CA GLU A 62 -4.09 -3.44 4.71
C GLU A 62 -4.68 -4.64 3.96
N ALA A 63 -3.85 -5.48 3.35
CA ALA A 63 -4.31 -6.70 2.67
C ALA A 63 -4.93 -7.70 3.67
N GLU A 64 -4.34 -7.86 4.85
CA GLU A 64 -4.88 -8.71 5.91
C GLU A 64 -6.20 -8.15 6.47
N ALA A 65 -6.26 -6.85 6.76
CA ALA A 65 -7.47 -6.19 7.21
C ALA A 65 -8.61 -6.29 6.19
N GLN A 66 -8.29 -6.13 4.90
CA GLN A 66 -9.26 -6.30 3.82
C GLN A 66 -9.75 -7.75 3.74
N ARG A 67 -8.86 -8.74 3.84
CA ARG A 67 -9.24 -10.15 3.87
C ARG A 67 -10.19 -10.46 5.03
N LEU A 68 -9.88 -10.01 6.24
CA LEU A 68 -10.72 -10.20 7.43
C LEU A 68 -12.09 -9.53 7.27
N LYS A 69 -12.14 -8.34 6.66
CA LYS A 69 -13.39 -7.64 6.34
C LYS A 69 -14.26 -8.45 5.36
N THR A 70 -13.65 -9.02 4.32
CA THR A 70 -14.35 -9.88 3.36
C THR A 70 -14.87 -11.15 4.04
N GLU A 71 -14.04 -11.84 4.83
CA GLU A 71 -14.45 -13.04 5.59
C GLU A 71 -15.62 -12.74 6.55
N ARG A 72 -15.57 -11.60 7.26
CA ARG A 72 -16.67 -11.16 8.13
C ARG A 72 -17.95 -10.87 7.35
N THR A 73 -17.82 -10.28 6.16
CA THR A 73 -18.97 -9.99 5.29
C THR A 73 -19.59 -11.29 4.80
N VAL A 74 -18.79 -12.27 4.35
CA VAL A 74 -19.28 -13.61 3.99
C VAL A 74 -20.02 -14.25 5.16
N ALA A 75 -19.45 -14.24 6.37
CA ALA A 75 -20.13 -14.77 7.56
C ALA A 75 -21.48 -14.06 7.83
N GLY A 76 -21.53 -12.73 7.64
CA GLY A 76 -22.76 -11.96 7.76
C GLY A 76 -23.82 -12.30 6.70
N ILE A 77 -23.38 -12.61 5.47
CA ILE A 77 -24.28 -13.10 4.41
C ILE A 77 -24.79 -14.49 4.77
N ILE A 78 -23.94 -15.42 5.21
CA ILE A 78 -24.34 -16.78 5.59
C ILE A 78 -25.42 -16.75 6.68
N GLU A 79 -25.22 -15.92 7.70
CA GLU A 79 -26.22 -15.76 8.77
C GLU A 79 -27.54 -15.18 8.24
N CYS A 80 -27.48 -14.23 7.32
CA CYS A 80 -28.67 -13.57 6.78
C CYS A 80 -29.44 -14.43 5.76
N GLU A 81 -28.73 -15.13 4.88
CA GLU A 81 -29.31 -15.91 3.78
C GLU A 81 -29.84 -17.27 4.27
N SER A 82 -29.20 -17.88 5.28
CA SER A 82 -29.54 -19.25 5.69
C SER A 82 -29.61 -19.48 7.21
N GLY A 83 -29.33 -18.46 8.03
CA GLY A 83 -29.20 -18.61 9.48
C GLY A 83 -28.08 -19.58 9.87
N GLY A 84 -27.03 -19.68 9.05
CA GLY A 84 -25.92 -20.61 9.26
C GLY A 84 -26.21 -22.07 8.87
N ASN A 85 -27.38 -22.38 8.29
CA ASN A 85 -27.73 -23.74 7.87
C ASN A 85 -27.32 -24.00 6.41
N HIS A 86 -26.79 -25.19 6.13
CA HIS A 86 -26.37 -25.58 4.79
C HIS A 86 -27.24 -26.71 4.24
N GLU A 87 -27.27 -27.83 4.96
CA GLU A 87 -27.94 -29.05 4.49
C GLU A 87 -29.45 -28.85 4.35
N GLY A 88 -29.99 -29.27 3.21
CA GLY A 88 -31.43 -29.18 2.93
C GLY A 88 -32.00 -27.76 2.89
N THR A 89 -31.14 -26.73 2.88
CA THR A 89 -31.59 -25.33 2.91
C THR A 89 -31.76 -24.81 1.48
N TRP A 90 -33.02 -24.74 1.04
CA TRP A 90 -33.40 -24.32 -0.30
C TRP A 90 -34.16 -23.00 -0.27
N GLY A 91 -33.79 -22.09 -1.17
CA GLY A 91 -34.45 -20.81 -1.40
C GLY A 91 -34.90 -20.65 -2.84
N ASP A 92 -35.53 -19.52 -3.15
CA ASP A 92 -35.99 -19.16 -4.50
C ASP A 92 -36.79 -20.27 -5.22
N ASN A 93 -37.71 -20.92 -4.50
CA ASN A 93 -38.47 -22.08 -5.00
C ASN A 93 -37.57 -23.24 -5.48
N GLY A 94 -36.50 -23.53 -4.75
CA GLY A 94 -35.57 -24.63 -5.05
C GLY A 94 -34.46 -24.28 -6.04
N ARG A 95 -34.26 -23.00 -6.33
CA ARG A 95 -33.20 -22.54 -7.26
C ARG A 95 -31.90 -22.16 -6.57
N SER A 96 -31.97 -21.88 -5.27
CA SER A 96 -30.87 -21.43 -4.43
C SER A 96 -30.61 -22.44 -3.32
N TYR A 97 -29.34 -22.66 -2.94
CA TYR A 97 -28.98 -23.71 -1.98
C TYR A 97 -27.91 -23.28 -0.97
N GLY A 98 -28.01 -23.82 0.23
CA GLY A 98 -26.92 -23.86 1.20
C GLY A 98 -26.70 -22.55 1.97
N TRP A 99 -25.46 -22.30 2.35
CA TRP A 99 -25.09 -21.19 3.24
C TRP A 99 -25.26 -19.84 2.58
N LEU A 100 -24.87 -19.75 1.32
CA LEU A 100 -24.81 -18.49 0.58
C LEU A 100 -25.98 -18.33 -0.39
N GLN A 101 -26.96 -19.25 -0.33
CA GLN A 101 -28.16 -19.27 -1.19
C GLN A 101 -27.82 -19.00 -2.67
N PHE A 102 -26.75 -19.65 -3.16
CA PHE A 102 -26.32 -19.49 -4.55
C PHE A 102 -27.33 -20.14 -5.50
N LYS A 103 -27.67 -19.42 -6.57
CA LYS A 103 -28.20 -20.04 -7.79
C LYS A 103 -27.05 -20.72 -8.53
N ARG A 104 -27.28 -21.94 -9.03
CA ARG A 104 -26.28 -22.70 -9.78
C ARG A 104 -25.61 -21.87 -10.89
N THR A 105 -26.40 -21.16 -11.69
CA THR A 105 -25.87 -20.35 -12.81
C THR A 105 -24.94 -19.24 -12.35
N THR A 106 -25.26 -18.57 -11.25
CA THR A 106 -24.44 -17.48 -10.69
C THR A 106 -23.16 -18.03 -10.08
N PHE A 107 -23.26 -19.16 -9.37
CA PHE A 107 -22.09 -19.85 -8.84
C PHE A 107 -21.14 -20.29 -9.95
N ASP A 108 -21.67 -20.97 -10.99
CA ASP A 108 -20.89 -21.46 -12.12
C ASP A 108 -20.21 -20.30 -12.88
N GLU A 109 -20.88 -19.15 -12.99
CA GLU A 109 -20.28 -17.93 -13.56
C GLU A 109 -19.09 -17.43 -12.74
N PHE A 110 -19.24 -17.29 -11.42
CA PHE A 110 -18.17 -16.79 -10.56
C PHE A 110 -17.01 -17.79 -10.46
N ALA A 111 -17.31 -19.08 -10.29
CA ALA A 111 -16.32 -20.15 -10.31
C ALA A 111 -15.57 -20.16 -11.66
N GLY A 112 -16.28 -19.97 -12.77
CA GLY A 112 -15.66 -19.84 -14.10
C GLY A 112 -14.69 -18.66 -14.20
N ARG A 113 -15.08 -17.48 -13.71
CA ARG A 113 -14.21 -16.28 -13.66
C ARG A 113 -12.99 -16.47 -12.76
N MET A 114 -13.14 -17.21 -11.67
CA MET A 114 -12.04 -17.59 -10.76
C MET A 114 -11.11 -18.66 -11.37
N GLY A 115 -11.51 -19.34 -12.45
CA GLY A 115 -10.80 -20.50 -12.99
C GLY A 115 -11.01 -21.79 -12.16
N PHE A 116 -12.05 -21.83 -11.32
CA PHE A 116 -12.34 -22.92 -10.40
C PHE A 116 -13.27 -23.98 -11.04
N SER A 117 -12.76 -24.68 -12.05
CA SER A 117 -13.57 -25.53 -12.96
C SER A 117 -14.20 -26.79 -12.34
N LYS A 118 -13.82 -27.17 -11.11
CA LYS A 118 -14.32 -28.37 -10.40
C LYS A 118 -15.14 -28.03 -9.16
N ALA A 119 -15.49 -26.76 -8.98
CA ALA A 119 -16.27 -26.31 -7.83
C ALA A 119 -17.68 -26.89 -7.87
N ASP A 120 -18.19 -27.33 -6.73
CA ASP A 120 -19.58 -27.76 -6.57
C ASP A 120 -20.37 -26.69 -5.85
N TRP A 121 -21.38 -26.13 -6.53
CA TRP A 121 -22.26 -25.10 -5.95
C TRP A 121 -23.04 -25.58 -4.73
N LYS A 122 -23.13 -26.89 -4.49
CA LYS A 122 -23.71 -27.47 -3.26
C LYS A 122 -22.69 -27.76 -2.17
N ASN A 123 -21.39 -27.63 -2.43
CA ASN A 123 -20.38 -27.80 -1.40
C ASN A 123 -20.22 -26.48 -0.61
N LYS A 124 -20.38 -26.53 0.71
CA LYS A 124 -20.27 -25.36 1.58
C LYS A 124 -18.93 -24.62 1.48
N TYR A 125 -17.81 -25.33 1.30
CA TYR A 125 -16.49 -24.72 1.20
C TYR A 125 -16.27 -24.07 -0.15
N ASP A 126 -16.77 -24.68 -1.22
CA ASP A 126 -16.70 -24.08 -2.55
C ASP A 126 -17.60 -22.84 -2.63
N GLN A 127 -18.79 -22.86 -2.02
CA GLN A 127 -19.63 -21.66 -1.86
C GLN A 127 -18.86 -20.52 -1.19
N VAL A 128 -18.18 -20.79 -0.07
CA VAL A 128 -17.40 -19.78 0.64
C VAL A 128 -16.24 -19.26 -0.21
N ALA A 129 -15.48 -20.14 -0.86
CA ALA A 129 -14.37 -19.73 -1.71
C ALA A 129 -14.82 -18.82 -2.86
N VAL A 130 -15.91 -19.19 -3.54
CA VAL A 130 -16.50 -18.40 -4.62
C VAL A 130 -17.08 -17.08 -4.12
N ALA A 131 -17.67 -17.05 -2.92
CA ALA A 131 -18.18 -15.82 -2.32
C ALA A 131 -17.07 -14.85 -1.91
N LEU A 132 -15.99 -15.34 -1.28
CA LEU A 132 -14.82 -14.54 -0.94
C LEU A 132 -14.26 -13.85 -2.19
N TRP A 133 -14.00 -14.65 -3.23
CA TRP A 133 -13.54 -14.13 -4.51
C TRP A 133 -14.53 -13.12 -5.12
N GLY A 134 -15.83 -13.43 -5.10
CA GLY A 134 -16.87 -12.56 -5.64
C GLY A 134 -16.90 -11.20 -4.96
N ILE A 135 -16.84 -11.16 -3.63
CA ILE A 135 -16.84 -9.91 -2.86
C ILE A 135 -15.56 -9.10 -3.10
N ASP A 136 -14.40 -9.75 -3.11
CA ASP A 136 -13.12 -9.08 -3.38
C ASP A 136 -13.05 -8.48 -4.79
N ASN A 137 -13.84 -9.00 -5.74
CA ASN A 137 -13.93 -8.51 -7.12
C ASN A 137 -15.17 -7.61 -7.36
N GLY A 138 -15.84 -7.14 -6.30
CA GLY A 138 -16.94 -6.18 -6.40
C GLY A 138 -18.30 -6.77 -6.78
N TYR A 139 -18.45 -8.10 -6.77
CA TYR A 139 -19.71 -8.79 -7.04
C TYR A 139 -20.59 -8.99 -5.79
N GLY A 140 -20.23 -8.38 -4.65
CA GLY A 140 -21.01 -8.40 -3.42
C GLY A 140 -22.52 -8.11 -3.60
N PRO A 141 -22.94 -7.13 -4.43
CA PRO A 141 -24.36 -6.87 -4.67
C PRO A 141 -25.16 -8.02 -5.30
N ALA A 142 -24.52 -9.11 -5.73
CA ALA A 142 -25.21 -10.32 -6.17
C ALA A 142 -25.98 -11.02 -5.04
N TRP A 143 -25.64 -10.76 -3.78
CA TRP A 143 -26.36 -11.25 -2.61
C TRP A 143 -27.29 -10.18 -2.04
N SER A 144 -28.55 -10.56 -1.83
CA SER A 144 -29.56 -9.68 -1.25
C SER A 144 -29.18 -9.23 0.17
N CYS A 145 -28.49 -10.10 0.90
CA CYS A 145 -28.00 -9.83 2.25
C CYS A 145 -26.67 -9.05 2.31
N TYR A 146 -26.04 -8.71 1.17
CA TYR A 146 -24.74 -8.05 1.15
C TYR A 146 -24.72 -6.71 1.89
N GLU A 147 -25.70 -5.85 1.63
CA GLU A 147 -25.79 -4.53 2.28
C GLU A 147 -25.95 -4.68 3.81
N LYS A 148 -26.76 -5.66 4.24
CA LYS A 148 -26.98 -5.95 5.67
C LYS A 148 -25.73 -6.52 6.34
N ALA A 149 -24.94 -7.32 5.61
CA ALA A 149 -23.69 -7.88 6.10
C ALA A 149 -22.60 -6.81 6.20
N GLY A 150 -22.49 -5.92 5.19
CA GLY A 150 -21.52 -4.83 5.16
C GLY A 150 -21.79 -3.71 6.18
N ALA A 151 -23.05 -3.45 6.52
CA ALA A 151 -23.44 -2.46 7.53
C ALA A 151 -23.16 -2.88 8.99
N ARG A 152 -22.80 -4.15 9.22
CA ARG A 152 -22.40 -4.68 10.55
C ARG A 152 -20.89 -4.64 10.78
N GLY A 153 -20.14 -4.06 9.83
CA GLY A 153 -18.67 -3.98 9.81
C GLY A 153 -18.13 -2.87 10.69
#